data_AF-A0A2D8ZPT5-F1
#
_entry.id   AF-A0A2D8ZPT5-F1
#
_cell.length_a   1.000
_cell.length_b   1.000
_cell.length_c   1.000
_cell.angle_alpha   90.00
_cell.angle_beta   90.00
_cell.angle_gamma   90.00
#
_symmetry.space_group_name_H-M   'P 1'
#
loop_
_entity.id
_entity.type
_entity.pdbx_description
1 polymer ?
#
loop_
_entity_poly.entity_id
_entity_poly.type
_entity_poly.pdbx_seq_one_letter_code
_entity_poly.pdbx_strand_id
1 'polypeptide(L)'
;MHRLIVRVQPNASADRVETWETDAAGRTYLKVRVRAVPEGGKANAAVEKLIAKWLGVPKSAVRVVTGPKNRLKGLDIDGPPDLAAKLAGDQGNERAGN
;
A
#
# COMPACT_ATOMS: atom_id res chain seq x y z
N MET A 1 -0.92 -14.20 -5.61
CA MET A 1 -1.74 -13.00 -5.37
C MET A 1 -1.75 -12.65 -3.88
N HIS A 2 -1.18 -11.51 -3.54
CA HIS A 2 -1.09 -10.97 -2.18
C HIS A 2 -1.84 -9.66 -2.09
N ARG A 3 -2.52 -9.41 -0.96
CA ARG A 3 -3.28 -8.18 -0.74
C ARG A 3 -2.55 -7.25 0.22
N LEU A 4 -2.34 -6.01 -0.20
CA LEU A 4 -1.71 -4.96 0.57
C LEU A 4 -2.69 -3.81 0.78
N ILE A 5 -2.88 -3.36 2.02
CA ILE A 5 -3.61 -2.14 2.29
C ILE A 5 -2.62 -0.99 2.43
N VAL A 6 -2.81 0.07 1.65
CA VAL A 6 -1.97 1.26 1.71
C VAL A 6 -2.80 2.51 1.96
N ARG A 7 -2.26 3.41 2.77
CA ARG A 7 -2.80 4.75 2.98
C ARG A 7 -1.98 5.73 2.17
N VAL A 8 -2.61 6.30 1.15
CA VAL A 8 -1.96 7.24 0.23
C VAL A 8 -2.15 8.67 0.71
N GLN A 9 -1.05 9.36 0.96
CA GLN A 9 -1.02 10.80 1.18
C GLN A 9 -0.58 11.50 -0.11
N PRO A 10 -1.53 12.07 -0.89
CA PRO A 10 -1.20 12.83 -2.08
C PRO A 10 -0.63 14.21 -1.72
N ASN A 11 -0.11 14.94 -2.72
CA ASN A 11 0.53 16.26 -2.56
C ASN A 11 1.76 16.24 -1.62
N ALA A 12 2.49 15.12 -1.58
CA ALA A 12 3.74 15.07 -0.84
C ALA A 12 4.89 15.71 -1.64
N SER A 13 5.90 16.22 -0.95
CA SER A 13 7.10 16.78 -1.60
C SER A 13 7.91 15.73 -2.38
N ALA A 14 7.75 14.44 -2.06
CA ALA A 14 8.43 13.34 -2.73
C ALA A 14 7.63 12.03 -2.64
N ASP A 15 7.88 11.12 -3.58
CA ASP A 15 7.33 9.75 -3.57
C ASP A 15 8.13 8.89 -2.57
N ARG A 16 7.50 8.46 -1.48
CA ARG A 16 8.17 7.70 -0.42
C ARG A 16 7.23 6.69 0.24
N VAL A 17 7.74 5.48 0.42
CA VAL A 17 7.12 4.47 1.29
C VAL A 17 7.57 4.76 2.71
N GLU A 18 6.63 4.92 3.63
CA GLU A 18 6.94 5.09 5.06
C GLU A 18 6.95 3.73 5.76
N THR A 19 6.35 3.65 6.94
CA THR A 19 6.26 2.42 7.74
C THR A 19 4.83 1.89 7.79
N TRP A 20 4.71 0.69 8.33
CA TRP A 20 3.44 0.08 8.69
C TRP A 20 2.82 0.80 9.89
N GLU A 21 1.54 1.14 9.78
CA GLU A 21 0.73 1.70 10.86
C GLU A 21 -0.52 0.82 11.02
N THR A 22 -1.11 0.87 12.21
CA THR A 22 -2.36 0.17 12.52
C THR A 22 -3.44 1.19 12.80
N ASP A 23 -4.59 1.04 12.15
CA ASP A 23 -5.75 1.91 12.40
C ASP A 23 -6.36 1.62 13.78
N ALA A 24 -7.19 2.54 14.28
CA ALA A 24 -7.94 2.35 15.52
C ALA A 24 -8.80 1.06 15.53
N ALA A 25 -9.15 0.54 14.36
CA ALA A 25 -9.85 -0.73 14.19
C ALA A 25 -8.94 -1.98 14.16
N GLY A 26 -7.64 -1.86 14.50
CA GLY A 26 -6.70 -2.99 14.51
C GLY A 26 -6.27 -3.46 13.12
N ARG A 27 -6.44 -2.62 12.08
CA ARG A 27 -6.11 -2.97 10.69
C ARG A 27 -4.75 -2.40 10.31
N THR A 28 -3.82 -3.26 9.95
CA THR A 28 -2.48 -2.86 9.48
C THR A 28 -2.54 -2.30 8.05
N TYR A 29 -1.90 -1.16 7.83
CA TYR A 29 -1.78 -0.51 6.53
C TYR A 29 -0.38 0.09 6.35
N LEU A 30 0.11 0.08 5.11
CA LEU A 30 1.37 0.73 4.75
C LEU A 30 1.12 2.19 4.39
N LYS A 31 1.80 3.11 5.07
CA LYS A 31 1.69 4.53 4.75
C LYS A 31 2.60 4.88 3.58
N VAL A 32 2.03 5.49 2.56
CA VAL A 32 2.75 5.89 1.35
C VAL A 32 2.42 7.34 1.00
N ARG A 33 3.46 8.11 0.73
CA ARG A 33 3.35 9.49 0.30
C ARG A 33 3.71 9.58 -1.17
N VAL A 34 2.88 10.26 -1.94
CA VAL A 34 3.12 10.46 -3.38
C VAL A 34 2.96 11.93 -3.72
N ARG A 35 3.80 12.42 -4.63
CA ARG A 35 3.67 13.79 -5.15
C ARG A 35 2.49 13.93 -6.10
N ALA A 36 1.95 12.82 -6.58
CA ALA A 36 0.80 12.80 -7.46
C ALA A 36 -0.43 13.39 -6.77
N VAL A 37 -1.13 14.25 -7.51
CA VAL A 37 -2.42 14.81 -7.10
C VAL A 37 -3.49 13.70 -7.08
N PRO A 38 -4.50 13.80 -6.19
CA PRO A 38 -5.59 12.83 -6.11
C PRO A 38 -6.64 13.07 -7.21
N GLU A 39 -6.20 13.41 -8.43
CA GLU A 39 -7.06 13.74 -9.56
C GLU A 39 -6.94 12.68 -10.66
N GLY A 40 -8.08 12.19 -11.16
CA GLY A 40 -8.13 11.34 -12.35
C GLY A 40 -7.32 10.03 -12.28
N GLY A 41 -7.10 9.47 -11.09
CA GLY A 41 -6.34 8.23 -10.92
C GLY A 41 -4.81 8.38 -10.98
N LYS A 42 -4.27 9.60 -11.11
CA LYS A 42 -2.81 9.85 -11.09
C LYS A 42 -2.14 9.37 -9.80
N ALA A 43 -2.82 9.51 -8.66
CA ALA A 43 -2.36 8.96 -7.39
C ALA A 43 -2.29 7.42 -7.37
N ASN A 44 -3.15 6.72 -8.12
CA ASN A 44 -3.09 5.25 -8.19
C ASN A 44 -1.85 4.82 -8.96
N ALA A 45 -1.67 5.38 -10.16
CA ALA A 45 -0.51 5.07 -11.01
C ALA A 45 0.83 5.37 -10.30
N ALA A 46 0.90 6.47 -9.54
CA ALA A 46 2.08 6.81 -8.75
C ALA A 46 2.36 5.78 -7.65
N VAL A 47 1.32 5.32 -6.94
CA VAL A 47 1.44 4.31 -5.89
C VAL A 47 1.82 2.96 -6.47
N GLU A 48 1.19 2.53 -7.57
CA GLU A 48 1.52 1.28 -8.27
C GLU A 48 3.00 1.28 -8.67
N LYS A 49 3.50 2.38 -9.25
CA LYS A 49 4.91 2.54 -9.63
C LYS A 49 5.84 2.54 -8.42
N LEU A 50 5.45 3.21 -7.33
CA LEU A 50 6.24 3.28 -6.10
C LEU A 50 6.37 1.91 -5.42
N ILE A 51 5.25 1.20 -5.26
CA ILE A 51 5.20 -0.14 -4.65
C ILE A 51 5.93 -1.15 -5.52
N ALA A 52 5.72 -1.12 -6.84
CA ALA A 52 6.43 -1.99 -7.78
C ALA A 52 7.96 -1.82 -7.64
N LYS A 53 8.44 -0.57 -7.57
CA LYS A 53 9.87 -0.27 -7.36
C LYS A 53 10.37 -0.72 -5.99
N TRP A 54 9.58 -0.55 -4.93
CA TRP A 54 9.95 -0.94 -3.56
C TRP A 54 10.08 -2.47 -3.41
N LEU A 55 9.19 -3.21 -4.07
CA LEU A 55 9.18 -4.68 -4.06
C LEU A 55 10.12 -5.30 -5.10
N GLY A 56 10.55 -4.54 -6.11
CA GLY A 56 11.34 -5.05 -7.23
C GLY A 56 10.51 -5.88 -8.22
N VAL A 57 9.21 -5.63 -8.32
CA VAL A 57 8.27 -6.35 -9.20
C VAL A 57 7.84 -5.50 -10.38
N PRO A 58 7.38 -6.09 -11.50
CA PRO A 58 6.83 -5.30 -12.61
C PRO A 58 5.55 -4.55 -12.21
N LYS A 59 5.30 -3.38 -12.81
CA LYS A 59 4.05 -2.63 -12.56
C LYS A 59 2.79 -3.46 -12.82
N SER A 60 2.83 -4.40 -13.76
CA SER A 60 1.68 -5.24 -14.12
C SER A 60 1.28 -6.22 -13.01
N ALA A 61 2.22 -6.51 -12.11
CA ALA A 61 1.99 -7.31 -10.93
C ALA A 61 1.28 -6.51 -9.82
N VAL A 62 1.33 -5.18 -9.83
CA VAL A 62 0.70 -4.34 -8.80
C VAL A 62 -0.55 -3.70 -9.40
N ARG A 63 -1.72 -3.95 -8.78
CA ARG A 63 -2.99 -3.36 -9.22
C ARG A 63 -3.78 -2.80 -8.05
N VAL A 64 -4.30 -1.59 -8.18
CA VAL A 64 -5.24 -1.06 -7.19
C VAL A 64 -6.62 -1.71 -7.38
N VAL A 65 -7.09 -2.44 -6.37
CA VAL A 65 -8.39 -3.15 -6.39
C VAL A 65 -9.49 -2.45 -5.61
N THR A 66 -9.17 -1.37 -4.88
CA THR A 66 -10.16 -0.63 -4.07
C THR A 66 -10.45 0.73 -4.66
N GLY A 67 -11.74 1.10 -4.70
CA GLY A 67 -12.25 2.30 -5.37
C GLY A 67 -11.83 3.64 -4.74
N PRO A 68 -12.00 4.75 -5.48
CA PRO A 68 -11.50 6.09 -5.12
C PRO A 68 -12.13 6.70 -3.86
N LYS A 69 -13.24 6.13 -3.39
CA LYS A 69 -14.03 6.65 -2.26
C LYS A 69 -13.48 6.25 -0.89
N ASN A 70 -12.55 5.30 -0.84
CA ASN A 70 -12.04 4.76 0.42
C ASN A 70 -10.72 5.43 0.82
N ARG A 71 -10.60 5.81 2.10
CA ARG A 71 -9.35 6.39 2.66
C ARG A 71 -8.17 5.41 2.63
N LEU A 72 -8.47 4.10 2.60
CA LEU A 72 -7.52 3.00 2.50
C LEU A 72 -7.64 2.33 1.13
N LYS A 73 -6.54 2.23 0.40
CA LYS A 73 -6.47 1.59 -0.91
C LYS A 73 -5.92 0.17 -0.76
N GLY A 74 -6.72 -0.82 -1.12
CA GLY A 74 -6.24 -2.18 -1.31
C GLY A 74 -5.57 -2.34 -2.67
N LEU A 75 -4.36 -2.86 -2.66
CA LEU A 75 -3.57 -3.26 -3.81
C LEU A 75 -3.50 -4.78 -3.85
N ASP A 76 -3.61 -5.34 -5.05
CA ASP A 76 -3.30 -6.72 -5.34
C ASP A 76 -1.90 -6.77 -5.96
N ILE A 77 -1.07 -7.66 -5.44
CA ILE A 77 0.33 -7.81 -5.81
C ILE A 77 0.53 -9.27 -6.21
N ASP A 78 0.83 -9.48 -7.49
CA ASP A 78 1.20 -10.77 -8.01
C ASP A 78 2.72 -10.93 -8.03
N GLY A 79 3.23 -12.03 -7.48
CA GLY A 79 4.66 -12.22 -7.36
C GLY A 79 5.03 -13.41 -6.47
N PRO A 80 6.33 -13.64 -6.28
CA PRO A 80 6.81 -14.77 -5.52
C PRO A 80 6.40 -14.71 -4.04
N PRO A 81 6.30 -15.86 -3.36
CA PRO A 81 5.88 -15.95 -1.96
C PRO A 81 6.79 -15.17 -0.99
N ASP A 82 8.04 -14.88 -1.37
CA ASP A 82 8.96 -14.05 -0.61
C ASP A 82 8.41 -12.63 -0.35
N LEU A 83 7.61 -12.10 -1.28
CA LEU A 83 6.95 -10.81 -1.10
C LEU A 83 5.97 -10.82 0.07
N ALA A 84 5.36 -11.97 0.38
CA ALA A 84 4.44 -12.09 1.50
C ALA A 84 5.10 -11.67 2.81
N ALA A 85 6.37 -12.02 3.03
CA ALA A 85 7.10 -11.63 4.23
C ALA A 85 7.29 -10.10 4.32
N LYS A 86 7.56 -9.44 3.20
CA LYS A 86 7.66 -7.97 3.12
C LYS A 86 6.31 -7.27 3.29
N LEU A 87 5.23 -7.90 2.81
CA LEU A 87 3.86 -7.37 2.82
C LEU A 87 3.08 -7.72 4.09
N ALA A 88 3.54 -8.70 4.86
CA ALA A 88 2.97 -9.08 6.15
C ALA A 88 3.52 -8.21 7.28
N GLY A 89 3.98 -6.99 6.98
CA GLY A 89 4.60 -6.08 7.94
C GLY A 89 3.83 -6.08 9.25
N ASP A 90 4.44 -6.69 10.26
CA ASP A 90 3.90 -6.87 11.60
C ASP A 90 2.53 -7.56 11.70
N GLN A 91 2.27 -8.64 10.94
CA GLN A 91 1.19 -9.58 11.30
C GLN A 91 1.53 -10.46 12.52
N GLY A 92 2.59 -10.11 13.25
CA GLY A 92 3.12 -10.84 14.40
C GLY A 92 2.75 -10.27 15.76
N ASN A 93 2.18 -9.06 15.89
CA ASN A 93 1.88 -8.50 17.20
C ASN A 93 0.40 -8.66 17.59
N GLU A 94 0.18 -9.75 18.32
CA GLU A 94 -0.75 -9.92 19.44
C GLU A 94 -2.24 -9.59 19.29
N ARG A 95 -3.00 -10.67 19.52
CA ARG A 95 -4.34 -10.68 20.11
C ARG A 95 -4.41 -9.68 21.29
N ALA A 96 -4.93 -8.48 21.07
CA ALA A 96 -5.30 -7.59 22.16
C ALA A 96 -6.52 -6.76 21.77
N GLY A 97 -7.67 -7.45 21.70
CA GLY A 97 -8.93 -6.80 22.06
C GLY A 97 -9.05 -6.83 23.57
N ASN A 98 -9.02 -5.66 24.21
CA ASN A 98 -9.73 -5.42 25.47
C ASN A 98 -10.96 -4.57 25.12
#